data_AF-A0A7W0UVJ2-F1
#
_entry.id   AF-A0A7W0UVJ2-F1
#
_cell.length_a   1.000
_cell.length_b   1.000
_cell.length_c   1.000
_cell.angle_alpha   90.00
_cell.angle_beta   90.00
_cell.angle_gamma   90.00
#
_symmetry.space_group_name_H-M   'P 1'
#
loop_
_entity.id
_entity.type
_entity.pdbx_description
1 polymer ?
#
loop_
_entity_poly.entity_id
_entity_poly.type
_entity_poly.pdbx_seq_one_letter_code
_entity_poly.pdbx_strand_id
1 'polypeptide(L)'
;MYKAREVTRRAGLVLRPQPSYTEDARQKKIEGKVVLRAVLSSSGNVMNITTVEELPGGLTEKAIQAARYIRCIPAMKDGQFVSQYLRLESEVWTHFIK
;
A
#
# COMPACT_ATOMS: atom_id res chain seq x y z
N MET A 1 14.55 7.32 -7.20
CA MET A 1 13.69 6.85 -6.08
C MET A 1 14.60 6.29 -5.02
N TYR A 2 14.34 6.57 -3.75
CA TYR A 2 15.23 6.22 -2.63
C TYR A 2 14.65 5.10 -1.77
N LYS A 3 15.53 4.29 -1.16
CA LYS A 3 15.16 3.36 -0.08
C LYS A 3 14.99 4.12 1.23
N ALA A 4 14.28 3.52 2.19
CA ALA A 4 14.04 4.10 3.51
C ALA A 4 15.29 4.45 4.31
N ARG A 5 16.43 3.81 4.00
CA ARG A 5 17.73 4.06 4.64
C ARG A 5 18.58 5.13 3.95
N GLU A 6 18.18 5.60 2.77
CA GLU A 6 18.96 6.51 1.92
C GLU A 6 18.46 7.96 2.02
N VAL A 7 17.50 8.23 2.90
CA VAL A 7 16.84 9.52 3.09
C VAL A 7 17.07 10.03 4.51
N THR A 8 17.17 11.34 4.66
CA THR A 8 17.31 12.02 5.95
C THR A 8 16.06 11.85 6.81
N ARG A 9 14.87 11.97 6.19
CA ARG A 9 13.57 11.69 6.81
C ARG A 9 12.75 10.75 5.94
N ARG A 10 12.23 9.68 6.53
CA ARG A 10 11.35 8.73 5.84
C ARG A 10 10.00 9.36 5.52
N ALA A 11 9.34 8.85 4.49
CA ALA A 11 7.98 9.23 4.21
C ALA A 11 7.06 8.77 5.34
N GLY A 12 6.10 9.61 5.72
CA GLY A 12 5.09 9.31 6.73
C GLY A 12 3.76 9.04 6.06
N LEU A 13 3.11 7.90 6.35
CA LEU A 13 1.75 7.66 5.88
C LEU A 13 0.78 8.54 6.69
N VAL A 14 -0.05 9.30 5.99
CA VAL A 14 -1.08 10.17 6.57
C VAL A 14 -2.44 9.48 6.52
N LEU A 15 -2.77 8.91 5.36
CA LEU A 15 -4.01 8.18 5.15
C LEU A 15 -3.68 6.85 4.48
N ARG A 16 -4.19 5.76 5.06
CA ARG A 16 -4.07 4.41 4.50
C ARG A 16 -5.44 3.72 4.52
N PRO A 17 -6.22 3.85 3.44
CA PRO A 17 -7.50 3.14 3.33
C PRO A 17 -7.27 1.63 3.36
N GLN A 18 -8.16 0.91 4.02
CA GLN A 18 -8.17 -0.55 3.99
C GLN A 18 -8.85 -1.03 2.71
N PRO A 19 -8.37 -2.12 2.08
CA PRO A 19 -9.08 -2.74 0.98
C PRO A 19 -10.42 -3.30 1.45
N SER A 20 -11.47 -3.03 0.68
CA SER A 20 -12.77 -3.67 0.91
C SER A 20 -12.66 -5.17 0.62
N TYR A 21 -13.18 -5.99 1.52
CA TYR A 21 -13.31 -7.41 1.29
C TYR A 21 -14.43 -7.69 0.29
N THR A 22 -14.18 -8.61 -0.64
CA THR A 22 -15.14 -8.94 -1.69
C THR A 22 -16.08 -10.04 -1.23
N GLU A 23 -17.30 -10.04 -1.77
CA GLU A 23 -18.28 -11.09 -1.49
C GLU A 23 -17.81 -12.46 -2.01
N ASP A 24 -17.11 -12.50 -3.16
CA ASP A 24 -16.51 -13.74 -3.69
C ASP A 24 -15.46 -14.32 -2.73
N ALA A 25 -14.61 -13.47 -2.15
CA ALA A 25 -13.65 -13.89 -1.13
C ALA A 25 -14.35 -14.38 0.14
N ARG A 26 -15.45 -13.74 0.54
CA ARG A 26 -16.24 -14.14 1.69
C ARG A 26 -16.87 -15.50 1.54
N GLN A 27 -17.50 -15.76 0.40
CA GLN A 27 -18.13 -17.05 0.11
C GLN A 27 -17.10 -18.18 0.06
N LYS A 28 -15.91 -17.90 -0.48
CA LYS A 28 -14.79 -18.85 -0.58
C LYS A 28 -13.90 -18.87 0.67
N LYS A 29 -14.18 -18.05 1.69
CA LYS A 29 -13.38 -17.90 2.92
C LYS A 29 -11.90 -17.67 2.63
N ILE A 30 -11.60 -16.83 1.64
CA ILE A 30 -10.22 -16.54 1.23
C ILE A 30 -9.59 -15.60 2.27
N GLU A 31 -8.47 -16.05 2.83
CA GLU A 31 -7.69 -15.32 3.82
C GLU A 31 -6.22 -15.34 3.41
N GLY A 32 -5.47 -14.37 3.91
CA GLY A 32 -4.04 -14.27 3.65
C GLY A 32 -3.60 -12.82 3.60
N LYS A 33 -2.64 -12.52 2.75
CA LYS A 33 -2.11 -11.17 2.61
C LYS A 33 -1.92 -10.79 1.16
N VAL A 34 -2.10 -9.51 0.88
CA VAL A 34 -1.67 -8.90 -0.37
C VAL A 34 -0.45 -8.05 -0.09
N VAL A 35 0.63 -8.31 -0.83
CA VAL A 35 1.85 -7.52 -0.75
C VAL A 35 1.98 -6.70 -2.01
N LEU A 36 1.95 -5.38 -1.86
CA LEU A 36 2.15 -4.42 -2.94
C LEU A 36 3.49 -3.71 -2.77
N ARG A 37 4.10 -3.37 -3.90
CA ARG A 37 5.19 -2.41 -3.98
C ARG A 37 4.69 -1.16 -4.67
N ALA A 38 5.04 -0.01 -4.14
CA ALA A 38 4.66 1.26 -4.71
C ALA A 38 5.76 2.30 -4.48
N VAL A 39 5.54 3.49 -5.03
CA VAL A 39 6.41 4.65 -4.86
C VAL A 39 5.60 5.76 -4.22
N LEU A 40 6.06 6.24 -3.07
CA LEU A 40 5.60 7.49 -2.48
C LEU A 40 6.31 8.62 -3.21
N SER A 41 5.56 9.43 -3.95
CA SER A 41 6.13 10.53 -4.72
C SER A 41 6.58 11.68 -3.81
N SER A 42 7.48 12.52 -4.32
CA SER A 42 7.83 13.82 -3.71
C SER A 42 6.62 14.77 -3.59
N SER A 43 5.50 14.48 -4.25
CA SER A 43 4.24 15.24 -4.14
C SER A 43 3.22 14.67 -3.14
N GLY A 44 3.56 13.58 -2.44
CA GLY A 44 2.72 12.99 -1.39
C GLY A 44 1.66 11.98 -1.90
N ASN A 45 1.78 11.57 -3.16
CA ASN A 45 0.89 10.60 -3.81
C ASN A 45 1.54 9.22 -3.91
N VAL A 46 0.74 8.18 -4.12
CA VAL A 46 1.24 6.83 -4.43
C VAL A 46 1.20 6.58 -5.92
N MET A 47 2.30 6.06 -6.46
CA MET A 47 2.48 5.76 -7.87
C MET A 47 3.16 4.40 -8.07
N ASN A 48 3.21 3.92 -9.31
CA ASN A 48 3.91 2.70 -9.73
C ASN A 48 3.61 1.50 -8.82
N ILE A 49 2.32 1.27 -8.57
CA ILE A 49 1.84 0.15 -7.76
C ILE A 49 2.01 -1.13 -8.57
N THR A 50 2.75 -2.09 -8.02
CA THR A 50 2.91 -3.44 -8.56
C THR A 50 2.63 -4.47 -7.47
N THR A 51 2.09 -5.62 -7.86
CA THR A 51 1.84 -6.70 -6.92
C THR A 51 3.08 -7.58 -6.76
N VAL A 52 3.33 -8.01 -5.52
CA VAL A 52 4.41 -8.94 -5.16
C VAL A 52 3.82 -10.27 -4.72
N GLU A 53 2.78 -10.24 -3.91
CA GLU A 53 2.01 -11.42 -3.50
C GLU A 53 0.53 -11.11 -3.71
N GLU A 54 -0.11 -11.94 -4.53
CA GLU A 54 -1.51 -11.83 -4.92
C GLU A 54 -2.39 -12.69 -4.03
N LEU A 55 -3.62 -12.23 -3.86
CA LEU A 55 -4.68 -12.99 -3.21
C LEU A 55 -5.91 -13.04 -4.16
N PRO A 56 -6.50 -14.23 -4.39
CA PRO A 56 -7.59 -14.42 -5.34
C PRO A 56 -8.90 -13.83 -4.81
N GLY A 57 -9.97 -13.97 -5.61
CA GLY A 57 -11.31 -13.52 -5.24
C GLY A 57 -11.50 -12.00 -5.34
N GLY A 58 -10.67 -11.30 -6.13
CA GLY A 58 -10.77 -9.85 -6.31
C GLY A 58 -10.09 -9.02 -5.21
N LEU A 59 -9.41 -9.68 -4.26
CA LEU A 59 -8.78 -9.01 -3.11
C LEU A 59 -7.54 -8.21 -3.52
N THR A 60 -6.78 -8.70 -4.49
CA THR A 60 -5.63 -7.98 -5.06
C THR A 60 -6.06 -6.65 -5.68
N GLU A 61 -7.13 -6.66 -6.47
CA GLU A 61 -7.67 -5.47 -7.12
C GLU A 61 -8.16 -4.45 -6.10
N LYS A 62 -8.81 -4.91 -5.03
CA LYS A 62 -9.24 -4.05 -3.92
C LYS A 62 -8.07 -3.46 -3.15
N ALA A 63 -6.99 -4.22 -2.95
CA ALA A 63 -5.74 -3.72 -2.38
C ALA A 63 -5.10 -2.64 -3.26
N ILE A 64 -5.04 -2.85 -4.58
CA ILE A 64 -4.51 -1.86 -5.53
C ILE A 64 -5.38 -0.59 -5.52
N GLN A 65 -6.71 -0.73 -5.51
CA GLN A 65 -7.65 0.39 -5.44
C GLN A 65 -7.43 1.21 -4.17
N ALA A 66 -7.37 0.57 -3.00
CA ALA A 66 -7.11 1.25 -1.73
C ALA A 66 -5.75 1.94 -1.69
N ALA A 67 -4.71 1.30 -2.26
CA ALA A 67 -3.36 1.84 -2.30
C ALA A 67 -3.25 3.15 -3.12
N ARG A 68 -4.10 3.33 -4.15
CA ARG A 68 -4.14 4.58 -4.94
C ARG A 68 -4.61 5.79 -4.14
N TYR A 69 -5.40 5.57 -3.09
CA TYR A 69 -5.94 6.62 -2.23
C TYR A 69 -5.06 6.91 -1.01
N ILE A 70 -3.92 6.22 -0.87
CA ILE A 70 -2.96 6.50 0.19
C ILE A 70 -2.41 7.93 0.02
N ARG A 71 -2.34 8.66 1.13
CA ARG A 71 -1.69 9.97 1.22
C ARG A 71 -0.51 9.88 2.15
N CYS A 72 0.58 10.57 1.79
CA CYS A 72 1.79 10.56 2.59
C CYS A 72 2.42 11.95 2.65
N ILE A 73 3.17 12.19 3.72
CA ILE A 73 4.20 13.21 3.77
C ILE A 73 5.42 12.61 3.07
N PRO A 74 5.95 13.24 2.00
CA PRO A 74 7.09 12.71 1.28
C PRO A 74 8.33 12.53 2.15
N ALA A 75 9.22 11.64 1.71
CA ALA A 75 10.54 11.53 2.29
C ALA A 75 11.33 12.81 2.01
N MET A 76 12.27 13.15 2.90
CA MET A 76 13.21 14.25 2.68
C MET A 76 14.62 13.72 2.63
N LYS A 77 15.41 14.23 1.68
CA LYS A 77 16.84 14.00 1.59
C LYS A 77 17.52 15.34 1.36
N ASP A 78 18.46 15.70 2.25
CA ASP A 78 19.27 16.91 2.13
C ASP A 78 18.43 18.18 1.93
N GLY A 79 17.32 18.29 2.68
CA GLY A 79 16.40 19.42 2.63
C GLY A 79 15.38 19.39 1.48
N GLN A 80 15.44 18.40 0.57
CA GLN A 80 14.55 18.29 -0.58
C GLN A 80 13.56 17.13 -0.44
N PHE A 81 12.32 17.33 -0.87
CA PHE A 81 11.34 16.22 -0.94
C PHE A 81 11.69 15.27 -2.07
N VAL A 82 11.74 13.97 -1.76
CA VAL A 82 12.15 12.92 -2.68
C VAL A 82 11.18 11.76 -2.70
N SER A 83 11.10 11.09 -3.86
CA SER A 83 10.29 9.88 -4.01
C SER A 83 10.96 8.67 -3.35
N GLN A 84 10.20 7.89 -2.60
CA GLN A 84 10.67 6.74 -1.82
C GLN A 84 9.89 5.46 -2.18
N TYR A 85 10.59 4.31 -2.21
CA TYR A 85 9.92 3.01 -2.34
C TYR A 85 9.13 2.66 -1.07
N LEU A 86 7.90 2.19 -1.25
CA LEU A 86 7.02 1.66 -0.23
C LEU A 86 6.73 0.19 -0.52
N ARG A 87 6.84 -0.66 0.52
CA ARG A 87 6.25 -2.00 0.53
C ARG A 87 5.04 -1.94 1.46
N LEU A 88 3.89 -2.26 0.90
CA LEU A 88 2.62 -2.30 1.62
C LEU A 88 2.22 -3.76 1.80
N GLU A 89 2.03 -4.17 3.04
CA GLU A 89 1.49 -5.49 3.38
C GLU A 89 0.12 -5.26 4.01
N SER A 90 -0.92 -5.77 3.35
CA SER A 90 -2.29 -5.68 3.82
C SER A 90 -2.77 -7.10 4.10
N GLU A 91 -2.99 -7.38 5.38
CA GLU A 91 -3.57 -8.64 5.81
C GLU A 91 -5.08 -8.63 5.57
N VAL A 92 -5.59 -9.78 5.15
CA VAL A 92 -6.98 -10.01 4.86
C VAL A 92 -7.44 -11.22 5.67
N TRP A 93 -8.12 -10.93 6.77
CA TRP A 93 -8.64 -11.90 7.72
C TRP A 93 -10.17 -11.78 7.78
N THR A 94 -10.88 -12.91 7.81
CA THR A 94 -12.35 -12.92 7.93
C THR A 94 -12.85 -12.40 9.28
N HIS A 95 -12.06 -12.54 10.35
CA HIS A 95 -12.48 -12.22 11.72
C HIS A 95 -12.52 -10.71 12.04
N PHE A 96 -11.85 -9.88 11.23
CA PHE A 96 -11.81 -8.43 11.44
C PHE A 96 -12.84 -7.66 10.60
N ILE A 97 -13.68 -8.35 9.83
CA ILE A 97 -14.69 -7.75 8.97
C ILE A 97 -16.04 -7.88 9.68
N LYS A 98 -16.36 -6.89 10.52
CA LYS A 98 -17.70 -6.66 11.06
C LYS A 98 -18.44 -5.62 10.22
#